data_AF-A0A5C7G317-F1
#
_entry.id   AF-A0A5C7G317-F1
#
_cell.length_a   1.000
_cell.length_b   1.000
_cell.length_c   1.000
_cell.angle_alpha   90.00
_cell.angle_beta   90.00
_cell.angle_gamma   90.00
#
_symmetry.space_group_name_H-M   'P 1'
#
loop_
_entity.id
_entity.type
_entity.pdbx_description
1 polymer ?
#
loop_
_entity_poly.entity_id
_entity_poly.type
_entity_poly.pdbx_seq_one_letter_code
_entity_poly.pdbx_strand_id
1 'polypeptide(L)'
;MPHIQFVHQGRRQADLLLVIALWHELMSEWHPEHADPLKATTVCGNTIDSMPVYLARNPRKACSFETMLRLASGVLGGMHATKPFFADGDNAKWFEPLETSPRTVQLTPAAIEAWNASATAREAALVAARARIESDLESNDAALALLPEPRMQEPTAGARPAPAASRVDGRAGHLAELVRQIHAEPFQPAYRKKTFGAPVTGWDARLKAYFWPLPAQDYVRTSTAVQQLAGRARALAEILDSDRAWGDEEGSMAVALAHDIFAWGGVPQNPETVTPATVREVFLAALNNHGASKAHMNSGWTKVAAFATAHLEDHGQRHPQVIWDSRVATAIIGRLDRIAVPASLFPGIGTVPGQGGTRPRPLTSAWPQGYRSWASQVAGSALVREIRDILNRGDYPKMPLPDGGEGPWTTRGVEMVLFMDGY
;
A
#
# COMPACT_ATOMS: atom_id res chain seq x y z
N MET A 1 20.36 -12.22 -15.97
CA MET A 1 20.29 -10.78 -15.65
C MET A 1 21.62 -10.36 -15.05
N PRO A 2 22.12 -9.14 -15.30
CA PRO A 2 23.32 -8.67 -14.60
C PRO A 2 23.05 -8.56 -13.09
N HIS A 3 24.01 -9.01 -12.29
CA HIS A 3 23.89 -9.11 -10.84
C HIS A 3 24.80 -8.07 -10.15
N ILE A 4 24.29 -7.33 -9.17
CA ILE A 4 25.10 -6.42 -8.34
C ILE A 4 25.62 -7.18 -7.11
N GLN A 5 26.89 -6.99 -6.77
CA GLN A 5 27.51 -7.55 -5.56
C GLN A 5 27.64 -6.48 -4.46
N PHE A 6 26.89 -6.63 -3.37
CA PHE A 6 27.07 -5.81 -2.17
C PHE A 6 28.05 -6.50 -1.20
N VAL A 7 29.13 -5.82 -0.83
CA VAL A 7 30.22 -6.43 -0.04
C VAL A 7 29.84 -6.62 1.43
N HIS A 8 29.65 -7.87 1.86
CA HIS A 8 30.36 -8.50 3.00
C HIS A 8 30.17 -10.04 2.98
N GLN A 9 31.16 -10.76 3.50
CA GLN A 9 31.42 -12.21 3.45
C GLN A 9 30.20 -13.16 3.31
N GLY A 10 30.02 -13.75 2.12
CA GLY A 10 29.08 -14.87 1.89
C GLY A 10 28.27 -14.88 0.59
N ARG A 11 28.59 -14.02 -0.39
CA ARG A 11 28.03 -13.93 -1.77
C ARG A 11 26.49 -14.03 -1.89
N ARG A 12 25.84 -12.87 -1.97
CA ARG A 12 24.49 -12.72 -2.55
C ARG A 12 24.53 -11.72 -3.70
N GLN A 13 23.80 -12.04 -4.77
CA GLN A 13 23.65 -11.26 -5.99
C GLN A 13 22.30 -10.53 -5.95
N ALA A 14 22.29 -9.20 -6.18
CA ALA A 14 21.06 -8.43 -6.30
C ALA A 14 20.63 -8.26 -7.77
N ASP A 15 19.33 -8.20 -8.00
CA ASP A 15 18.75 -7.88 -9.31
C ASP A 15 18.92 -6.38 -9.61
N LEU A 16 19.71 -6.07 -10.64
CA LEU A 16 20.02 -4.69 -11.05
C LEU A 16 18.77 -3.88 -11.39
N LEU A 17 17.82 -4.47 -12.12
CA LEU A 17 16.62 -3.72 -12.54
C LEU A 17 15.78 -3.34 -11.33
N LEU A 18 15.66 -4.24 -10.36
CA LEU A 18 15.01 -3.96 -9.09
C LEU A 18 15.76 -2.88 -8.28
N VAL A 19 17.09 -2.92 -8.26
CA VAL A 19 17.91 -1.92 -7.58
C VAL A 19 17.71 -0.53 -8.19
N ILE A 20 17.73 -0.42 -9.52
CA ILE A 20 17.46 0.84 -10.22
C ILE A 20 16.00 1.26 -10.00
N ALA A 21 15.05 0.33 -9.96
CA ALA A 21 13.66 0.62 -9.66
C ALA A 21 13.45 1.14 -8.24
N LEU A 22 14.13 0.57 -7.23
CA LEU A 22 14.11 1.07 -5.86
C LEU A 22 14.68 2.49 -5.77
N TRP A 23 15.81 2.74 -6.45
CA TRP A 23 16.36 4.09 -6.58
C TRP A 23 15.35 5.06 -7.21
N HIS A 24 14.75 4.65 -8.32
CA HIS A 24 13.75 5.42 -9.03
C HIS A 24 12.55 5.76 -8.13
N GLU A 25 11.97 4.77 -7.44
CA GLU A 25 10.80 4.97 -6.58
C GLU A 25 11.13 5.91 -5.41
N LEU A 26 12.26 5.69 -4.72
CA LEU A 26 12.71 6.53 -3.61
C LEU A 26 12.96 7.98 -4.04
N MET A 27 13.69 8.18 -5.15
CA MET A 27 13.96 9.53 -5.66
C MET A 27 12.69 10.22 -6.16
N SER A 28 11.76 9.50 -6.79
CA SER A 28 10.49 10.09 -7.20
C SER A 28 9.67 10.58 -6.01
N GLU A 29 9.79 9.88 -4.88
CA GLU A 29 9.06 10.17 -3.66
C GLU A 29 9.70 11.29 -2.81
N TRP A 30 11.03 11.35 -2.80
CA TRP A 30 11.83 12.32 -2.04
C TRP A 30 12.07 13.63 -2.78
N HIS A 31 12.14 13.56 -4.11
CA HIS A 31 12.49 14.65 -5.00
C HIS A 31 11.45 14.82 -6.11
N PRO A 32 10.17 15.05 -5.78
CA PRO A 32 9.12 15.20 -6.78
C PRO A 32 9.38 16.38 -7.75
N GLU A 33 10.17 17.37 -7.35
CA GLU A 33 10.63 18.50 -8.16
C GLU A 33 11.54 18.10 -9.33
N HIS A 34 12.20 16.95 -9.26
CA HIS A 34 13.05 16.48 -10.34
C HIS A 34 12.21 15.79 -11.43
N ALA A 35 12.40 16.25 -12.67
CA ALA A 35 11.73 15.68 -13.85
C ALA A 35 12.26 14.27 -14.20
N ASP A 36 13.52 13.99 -13.86
CA ASP A 36 14.17 12.70 -14.06
C ASP A 36 14.71 12.18 -12.71
N PRO A 37 13.97 11.28 -12.04
CA PRO A 37 14.35 10.74 -10.73
C PRO A 37 15.70 9.99 -10.74
N LEU A 38 16.15 9.51 -11.90
CA LEU A 38 17.44 8.81 -12.01
C LEU A 38 18.63 9.78 -12.00
N LYS A 39 18.39 11.06 -12.26
CA LYS A 39 19.37 12.15 -12.22
C LYS A 39 19.26 13.00 -10.96
N ALA A 40 18.34 12.67 -10.06
CA ALA A 40 18.25 13.32 -8.76
C ALA A 40 19.52 12.97 -7.96
N THR A 41 20.34 13.98 -7.71
CA THR A 41 21.51 13.86 -6.84
C THR A 41 21.10 14.37 -5.47
N THR A 42 21.37 13.58 -4.43
CA THR A 42 21.29 13.91 -2.98
C THR A 42 19.97 13.64 -2.28
N VAL A 43 20.06 13.05 -1.09
CA VAL A 43 19.10 13.16 0.01
C VAL A 43 19.95 13.46 1.24
N CYS A 44 19.68 14.55 1.96
CA CYS A 44 20.32 14.82 3.24
C CYS A 44 19.36 14.41 4.36
N GLY A 45 19.49 13.17 4.85
CA GLY A 45 18.79 12.71 6.05
C GLY A 45 19.64 12.91 7.30
N ASN A 46 19.06 13.45 8.39
CA ASN A 46 19.70 13.39 9.69
C ASN A 46 19.71 11.95 10.22
N THR A 47 20.81 11.60 10.87
CA THR A 47 21.16 10.33 11.53
C THR A 47 19.98 9.56 12.14
N ILE A 48 19.73 8.35 11.64
CA ILE A 48 19.16 7.24 12.44
C ILE A 48 20.35 6.52 13.08
N ASP A 49 20.20 6.14 14.35
CA ASP A 49 21.22 5.45 15.17
C ASP A 49 21.96 4.32 14.45
N SER A 50 23.22 4.11 14.87
CA SER A 50 24.22 3.41 14.07
C SER A 50 23.85 1.94 13.76
N MET A 51 23.83 1.65 12.45
CA MET A 51 23.73 0.33 11.79
C MET A 51 24.51 -0.84 12.42
N PRO A 52 25.70 -0.65 13.03
CA PRO A 52 26.49 -1.76 13.58
C PRO A 52 25.74 -2.57 14.64
N VAL A 53 24.89 -1.93 15.47
CA VAL A 53 24.11 -2.61 16.52
C VAL A 53 22.99 -3.48 15.91
N TYR A 54 22.46 -3.06 14.76
CA TYR A 54 21.37 -3.73 14.06
C TYR A 54 21.84 -4.89 13.16
N LEU A 55 22.96 -4.71 12.45
CA LEU A 55 23.56 -5.76 11.60
C LEU A 55 24.26 -6.85 12.40
N ALA A 56 24.79 -6.54 13.59
CA ALA A 56 25.31 -7.55 14.51
C ALA A 56 24.23 -8.56 14.96
N ARG A 57 22.95 -8.18 14.91
CA ARG A 57 21.82 -9.03 15.32
C ARG A 57 21.19 -9.81 14.17
N ASN A 58 21.33 -9.37 12.91
CA ASN A 58 20.67 -9.99 11.76
C ASN A 58 21.48 -9.90 10.44
N PRO A 59 22.47 -10.79 10.24
CA PRO A 59 23.35 -10.79 9.05
C PRO A 59 22.61 -11.00 7.71
N ARG A 60 21.37 -11.52 7.74
CA ARG A 60 20.56 -11.80 6.54
C ARG A 60 20.00 -10.53 5.85
N LYS A 61 20.15 -9.34 6.46
CA LYS A 61 19.63 -8.05 5.96
C LYS A 61 20.62 -7.25 5.10
N ALA A 62 21.79 -7.78 4.74
CA ALA A 62 22.81 -7.08 3.95
C ALA A 62 22.39 -6.72 2.50
N CYS A 63 21.37 -7.39 1.95
CA CYS A 63 20.76 -7.09 0.65
C CYS A 63 19.37 -6.45 0.78
N SER A 64 19.11 -5.76 1.89
CA SER A 64 17.80 -5.20 2.21
C SER A 64 17.58 -3.84 1.55
N PHE A 65 16.30 -3.45 1.52
CA PHE A 65 15.81 -2.09 1.27
C PHE A 65 16.66 -0.99 1.96
N GLU A 66 17.23 -1.30 3.12
CA GLU A 66 18.09 -0.43 3.93
C GLU A 66 19.45 -0.10 3.30
N THR A 67 20.05 -1.05 2.58
CA THR A 67 21.30 -0.82 1.80
C THR A 67 21.03 0.13 0.64
N MET A 68 19.85 0.01 0.02
CA MET A 68 19.39 0.91 -1.04
C MET A 68 19.05 2.30 -0.52
N LEU A 69 18.35 2.39 0.61
CA LEU A 69 18.10 3.65 1.30
C LEU A 69 19.41 4.39 1.62
N ARG A 70 20.49 3.69 1.97
CA ARG A 70 21.79 4.31 2.29
C ARG A 70 22.57 4.80 1.08
N LEU A 71 22.48 4.08 -0.04
CA LEU A 71 23.05 4.54 -1.31
C LEU A 71 22.27 5.76 -1.84
N ALA A 72 20.95 5.71 -1.72
CA ALA A 72 20.04 6.79 -2.09
C ALA A 72 20.13 7.99 -1.12
N SER A 73 20.43 7.77 0.16
CA SER A 73 20.50 8.81 1.20
C SER A 73 21.80 9.61 1.23
N GLY A 74 22.71 9.43 0.27
CA GLY A 74 23.97 10.18 0.18
C GLY A 74 24.92 10.06 1.39
N VAL A 75 24.71 9.12 2.32
CA VAL A 75 25.56 9.00 3.53
C VAL A 75 26.79 8.15 3.21
N LEU A 76 27.84 8.82 2.75
CA LEU A 76 29.18 8.27 2.67
C LEU A 76 29.90 8.42 4.02
N GLY A 77 29.91 7.31 4.77
CA GLY A 77 30.53 7.16 6.10
C GLY A 77 30.20 5.81 6.78
N GLY A 78 29.15 5.12 6.33
CA GLY A 78 28.90 3.71 6.65
C GLY A 78 29.66 2.76 5.71
N MET A 79 29.93 1.53 6.15
CA MET A 79 30.82 0.52 5.51
C MET A 79 30.51 0.10 4.05
N HIS A 80 29.53 0.68 3.34
CA HIS A 80 28.96 0.11 2.11
C HIS A 80 29.19 0.89 0.80
N ALA A 81 29.60 2.16 0.86
CA ALA A 81 29.92 2.96 -0.35
C ALA A 81 31.41 3.36 -0.36
N THR A 82 32.28 2.38 -0.11
CA THR A 82 33.72 2.63 0.00
C THR A 82 34.38 2.71 -1.38
N LYS A 83 35.61 3.24 -1.47
CA LYS A 83 36.40 3.19 -2.72
C LYS A 83 36.44 1.77 -3.32
N PRO A 84 36.63 0.69 -2.54
CA PRO A 84 36.50 -0.68 -3.03
C PRO A 84 35.17 -1.04 -3.69
N PHE A 85 34.02 -0.52 -3.21
CA PHE A 85 32.72 -0.76 -3.84
C PHE A 85 32.67 -0.22 -5.26
N PHE A 86 33.17 1.01 -5.49
CA PHE A 86 33.22 1.63 -6.81
C PHE A 86 34.39 1.13 -7.68
N ALA A 87 35.38 0.46 -7.09
CA ALA A 87 36.48 -0.15 -7.82
C ALA A 87 36.16 -1.58 -8.30
N ASP A 88 35.09 -2.19 -7.79
CA ASP A 88 34.62 -3.50 -8.23
C ASP A 88 34.01 -3.41 -9.63
N GLY A 89 34.47 -4.23 -10.58
CA GLY A 89 34.04 -4.16 -11.98
C GLY A 89 32.55 -4.43 -12.20
N ASP A 90 31.90 -5.22 -11.32
CA ASP A 90 30.46 -5.47 -11.41
C ASP A 90 29.68 -4.22 -10.97
N ASN A 91 30.18 -3.45 -10.01
CA ASN A 91 29.49 -2.28 -9.45
C ASN A 91 29.84 -0.97 -10.18
N ALA A 92 31.11 -0.79 -10.58
CA ALA A 92 31.63 0.37 -11.30
C ALA A 92 30.93 0.60 -12.64
N LYS A 93 30.40 -0.47 -13.23
CA LYS A 93 29.57 -0.39 -14.43
C LYS A 93 28.23 0.32 -14.19
N TRP A 94 27.71 0.31 -12.96
CA TRP A 94 26.35 0.75 -12.65
C TRP A 94 26.28 2.01 -11.80
N PHE A 95 27.26 2.21 -10.92
CA PHE A 95 27.32 3.37 -10.03
C PHE A 95 28.66 4.07 -10.18
N GLU A 96 28.63 5.40 -10.19
CA GLU A 96 29.84 6.22 -10.12
C GLU A 96 29.74 7.24 -8.97
N PRO A 97 30.86 7.47 -8.25
CA PRO A 97 30.90 8.49 -7.23
C PRO A 97 30.98 9.88 -7.87
N LEU A 98 30.31 10.85 -7.26
CA LEU A 98 30.43 12.27 -7.60
C LEU A 98 31.39 12.95 -6.62
N GLU A 99 32.27 13.80 -7.14
CA GLU A 99 33.21 14.60 -6.35
C GLU A 99 32.54 15.85 -5.75
N THR A 100 31.47 15.63 -4.99
CA THR A 100 30.71 16.67 -4.28
C THR A 100 30.94 16.55 -2.77
N SER A 101 30.57 17.59 -2.01
CA SER A 101 30.58 17.56 -0.55
C SER A 101 29.16 17.88 -0.04
N PRO A 102 28.45 16.93 0.60
CA PRO A 102 28.84 15.54 0.86
C PRO A 102 29.01 14.74 -0.44
N ARG A 103 29.89 13.72 -0.44
CA ARG A 103 30.10 12.85 -1.61
C ARG A 103 28.78 12.16 -1.97
N THR A 104 28.39 12.24 -3.23
CA THR A 104 27.16 11.60 -3.74
C THR A 104 27.48 10.45 -4.69
N VAL A 105 26.46 9.66 -5.03
CA VAL A 105 26.53 8.55 -5.98
C VAL A 105 25.49 8.79 -7.05
N GLN A 106 25.81 8.48 -8.31
CA GLN A 106 24.82 8.47 -9.38
C GLN A 106 24.89 7.17 -10.18
N LEU A 107 23.83 6.91 -10.95
CA LEU A 107 23.81 5.84 -11.92
C LEU A 107 24.69 6.20 -13.12
N THR A 108 25.48 5.26 -13.61
CA THR A 108 26.25 5.46 -14.85
C THR A 108 25.32 5.54 -16.07
N PRO A 109 25.79 6.08 -17.21
CA PRO A 109 25.05 6.03 -18.47
C PRO A 109 24.65 4.60 -18.88
N ALA A 110 25.52 3.61 -18.63
CA ALA A 110 25.23 2.21 -18.93
C ALA A 110 24.09 1.62 -18.07
N ALA A 111 23.97 2.04 -16.81
CA ALA A 111 22.83 1.67 -15.97
C ALA A 111 21.52 2.27 -16.49
N ILE A 112 21.56 3.54 -16.92
CA ILE A 112 20.41 4.23 -17.49
C ILE A 112 19.99 3.60 -18.82
N GLU A 113 20.94 3.22 -19.67
CA GLU A 113 20.65 2.50 -20.91
C GLU A 113 20.00 1.14 -20.64
N ALA A 114 20.55 0.35 -19.71
CA ALA A 114 19.97 -0.93 -19.30
C ALA A 114 18.55 -0.77 -18.72
N TRP A 115 18.30 0.29 -17.95
CA TRP A 115 16.97 0.64 -17.45
C TRP A 115 15.97 0.95 -18.56
N ASN A 116 16.44 1.62 -19.62
CA ASN A 116 15.60 2.02 -20.75
C ASN A 116 15.45 0.94 -21.82
N ALA A 117 16.24 -0.15 -21.76
CA ALA A 117 16.25 -1.20 -22.78
C ALA A 117 14.96 -2.04 -22.87
N SER A 118 14.16 -2.11 -21.80
CA SER A 118 12.89 -2.84 -21.81
C SER A 118 11.83 -2.17 -20.94
N ALA A 119 10.80 -1.62 -21.58
CA ALA A 119 9.67 -1.01 -20.89
C ALA A 119 8.94 -2.01 -19.97
N THR A 120 8.74 -3.26 -20.43
CA THR A 120 8.07 -4.31 -19.66
C THR A 120 8.89 -4.75 -18.45
N ALA A 121 10.20 -4.97 -18.60
CA ALA A 121 11.05 -5.37 -17.48
C ALA A 121 11.17 -4.24 -16.44
N ARG A 122 11.24 -2.99 -16.91
CA ARG A 122 11.20 -1.79 -16.08
C ARG A 122 9.90 -1.70 -15.27
N GLU A 123 8.77 -1.92 -15.92
CA GLU A 123 7.45 -1.90 -15.28
C GLU A 123 7.38 -2.93 -14.15
N ALA A 124 7.75 -4.18 -14.42
CA ALA A 124 7.81 -5.25 -13.42
C ALA A 124 8.75 -4.91 -12.26
N ALA A 125 9.92 -4.33 -12.54
CA ALA A 125 10.87 -3.91 -11.53
C ALA A 125 10.34 -2.78 -10.64
N LEU A 126 9.62 -1.79 -11.20
CA LEU A 126 8.97 -0.71 -10.45
C LEU A 126 7.89 -1.26 -9.51
N VAL A 127 7.05 -2.19 -9.98
CA VAL A 127 6.08 -2.88 -9.12
C VAL A 127 6.78 -3.59 -7.95
N ALA A 128 7.84 -4.35 -8.25
CA ALA A 128 8.59 -5.09 -7.24
C ALA A 128 9.37 -4.20 -6.26
N ALA A 129 9.80 -3.02 -6.68
CA ALA A 129 10.44 -2.00 -5.85
C ALA A 129 9.43 -1.35 -4.90
N ARG A 130 8.30 -0.88 -5.44
CA ARG A 130 7.18 -0.32 -4.68
C ARG A 130 6.70 -1.30 -3.61
N ALA A 131 6.55 -2.57 -4.00
CA ALA A 131 6.14 -3.63 -3.10
C ALA A 131 7.06 -3.76 -1.88
N ARG A 132 8.38 -3.54 -2.04
CA ARG A 132 9.34 -3.59 -0.95
C ARG A 132 9.37 -2.31 -0.10
N ILE A 133 9.10 -1.16 -0.69
CA ILE A 133 8.97 0.12 0.04
C ILE A 133 7.72 0.08 0.93
N GLU A 134 6.60 -0.40 0.38
CA GLU A 134 5.31 -0.42 1.04
C GLU A 134 5.07 -1.70 1.85
N SER A 135 5.98 -2.69 1.81
CA SER A 135 5.78 -3.97 2.50
C SER A 135 5.70 -3.77 4.01
N ASP A 136 4.48 -3.93 4.50
CA ASP A 136 4.18 -4.05 5.92
C ASP A 136 4.42 -5.50 6.35
N LEU A 137 5.66 -5.82 6.73
CA LEU A 137 6.05 -7.18 7.11
C LEU A 137 5.53 -7.52 8.52
N GLU A 138 5.03 -8.75 8.69
CA GLU A 138 4.87 -9.33 10.03
C GLU A 138 6.22 -9.34 10.77
N SER A 139 6.34 -8.50 11.80
CA SER A 139 7.49 -8.42 12.70
C SER A 139 7.01 -8.43 14.16
N ASN A 140 7.78 -9.12 15.01
CA ASN A 140 7.61 -9.10 16.47
C ASN A 140 8.09 -7.78 17.11
N ASP A 141 8.77 -6.93 16.34
CA ASP A 141 9.31 -5.63 16.79
C ASP A 141 8.56 -4.46 16.15
N ALA A 142 8.66 -3.29 16.82
CA ALA A 142 8.05 -2.03 16.44
C ALA A 142 8.27 -1.66 14.96
N ALA A 143 7.27 -0.98 14.38
CA ALA A 143 7.28 -0.52 12.99
C ALA A 143 8.60 0.19 12.65
N LEU A 144 9.29 -0.30 11.64
CA LEU A 144 10.46 0.39 11.09
C LEU A 144 9.96 1.62 10.33
N ALA A 145 10.11 2.81 10.90
CA ALA A 145 9.90 4.05 10.16
C ALA A 145 11.03 4.20 9.14
N LEU A 146 10.70 3.96 7.86
CA LEU A 146 11.66 4.00 6.76
C LEU A 146 12.01 5.42 6.29
N LEU A 147 11.21 6.42 6.70
CA LEU A 147 11.40 7.83 6.35
C LEU A 147 11.63 8.66 7.62
N PRO A 148 12.53 9.66 7.58
CA PRO A 148 12.58 10.67 8.64
C PRO A 148 11.21 11.34 8.69
N GLU A 149 10.69 11.58 9.90
CA GLU A 149 9.55 12.48 10.03
C GLU A 149 9.89 13.78 9.30
N PRO A 150 9.05 14.27 8.37
CA PRO A 150 9.28 15.59 7.81
C PRO A 150 9.38 16.55 9.00
N ARG A 151 10.49 17.30 9.09
CA ARG A 151 10.54 18.45 9.99
C ARG A 151 9.32 19.28 9.63
N MET A 152 8.33 19.26 10.52
CA MET A 152 7.13 20.06 10.39
C MET A 152 7.60 21.51 10.25
N GLN A 153 7.58 22.04 9.03
CA GLN A 153 7.24 23.44 8.89
C GLN A 153 5.77 23.47 9.26
N GLU A 154 5.49 23.99 10.47
CA GLU A 154 4.14 24.42 10.83
C GLU A 154 3.58 25.18 9.62
N PRO A 155 2.49 24.70 9.01
CA PRO A 155 1.80 25.51 8.03
C PRO A 155 1.43 26.79 8.76
N THR A 156 1.90 27.94 8.26
CA THR A 156 1.36 29.23 8.66
C THR A 156 -0.15 29.10 8.57
N ALA A 157 -0.80 29.19 9.73
CA ALA A 157 -2.21 28.92 9.91
C ALA A 157 -3.05 29.88 9.06
N GLY A 158 -3.26 29.52 7.80
CA GLY A 158 -4.40 29.98 7.03
C GLY A 158 -5.61 29.25 7.59
N ALA A 159 -6.18 29.79 8.67
CA ALA A 159 -7.44 29.33 9.24
C ALA A 159 -8.50 29.34 8.15
N ARG A 160 -8.70 28.18 7.51
CA ARG A 160 -9.80 27.97 6.59
C ARG A 160 -11.05 27.92 7.47
N PRO A 161 -12.07 28.76 7.21
CA PRO A 161 -13.22 28.86 8.10
C PRO A 161 -13.86 27.49 8.25
N ALA A 162 -14.17 27.11 9.49
CA ALA A 162 -14.89 25.90 9.80
C ALA A 162 -16.15 25.84 8.92
N PRO A 163 -16.40 24.75 8.16
CA PRO A 163 -17.66 24.61 7.47
C PRO A 163 -18.78 24.67 8.51
N ALA A 164 -19.86 25.38 8.19
CA ALA A 164 -21.04 25.47 9.02
C ALA A 164 -21.48 24.05 9.42
N ALA A 165 -21.67 23.82 10.73
CA ALA A 165 -22.07 22.52 11.28
C ALA A 165 -23.25 21.96 10.46
N SER A 166 -23.03 20.83 9.78
CA SER A 166 -24.08 20.19 9.02
C SER A 166 -25.18 19.77 10.00
N ARG A 167 -26.44 20.14 9.72
CA ARG A 167 -27.67 19.76 10.44
C ARG A 167 -27.99 18.26 10.31
N VAL A 168 -26.99 17.42 10.50
CA VAL A 168 -27.03 16.01 10.15
C VAL A 168 -27.00 15.24 11.45
N ASP A 169 -28.17 14.81 11.90
CA ASP A 169 -28.30 14.10 13.16
C ASP A 169 -27.90 12.62 13.00
N GLY A 170 -26.83 12.23 13.68
CA GLY A 170 -26.43 10.85 13.88
C GLY A 170 -25.58 10.21 12.77
N ARG A 171 -25.12 8.99 13.05
CA ARG A 171 -24.17 8.22 12.22
C ARG A 171 -24.61 8.08 10.76
N ALA A 172 -25.87 7.72 10.52
CA ALA A 172 -26.40 7.50 9.17
C ALA A 172 -26.40 8.78 8.33
N GLY A 173 -26.77 9.91 8.94
CA GLY A 173 -26.72 11.19 8.27
C GLY A 173 -25.28 11.56 7.89
N HIS A 174 -24.33 11.40 8.81
CA HIS A 174 -22.92 11.72 8.54
C HIS A 174 -22.33 10.85 7.43
N LEU A 175 -22.76 9.59 7.32
CA LEU A 175 -22.38 8.75 6.21
C LEU A 175 -22.99 9.21 4.89
N ALA A 176 -24.27 9.62 4.87
CA ALA A 176 -24.87 10.17 3.67
C ALA A 176 -24.14 11.46 3.21
N GLU A 177 -23.75 12.31 4.16
CA GLU A 177 -22.95 13.50 3.88
C GLU A 177 -21.54 13.16 3.37
N LEU A 178 -20.87 12.16 3.94
CA LEU A 178 -19.60 11.63 3.44
C LEU A 178 -19.72 11.19 1.97
N VAL A 179 -20.74 10.40 1.64
CA VAL A 179 -20.98 9.90 0.27
C VAL A 179 -21.26 11.05 -0.69
N ARG A 180 -22.08 12.02 -0.28
CA ARG A 180 -22.39 13.22 -1.05
C ARG A 180 -21.14 14.06 -1.32
N GLN A 181 -20.28 14.23 -0.32
CA GLN A 181 -19.02 14.97 -0.49
C GLN A 181 -18.07 14.27 -1.46
N ILE A 182 -17.88 12.95 -1.35
CA ILE A 182 -17.05 12.20 -2.29
C ILE A 182 -17.60 12.32 -3.72
N HIS A 183 -18.92 12.31 -3.88
CA HIS A 183 -19.54 12.49 -5.18
C HIS A 183 -19.27 13.88 -5.78
N ALA A 184 -19.42 14.94 -4.98
CA ALA A 184 -19.36 16.33 -5.45
C ALA A 184 -17.95 16.92 -5.53
N GLU A 185 -17.01 16.48 -4.68
CA GLU A 185 -15.63 16.98 -4.69
C GLU A 185 -14.92 16.52 -5.98
N PRO A 186 -14.21 17.42 -6.70
CA PRO A 186 -13.28 17.00 -7.74
C PRO A 186 -12.15 16.16 -7.15
N PHE A 187 -11.73 15.14 -7.89
CA PHE A 187 -10.63 14.27 -7.54
C PHE A 187 -9.69 14.08 -8.71
N GLN A 188 -8.40 14.15 -8.44
CA GLN A 188 -7.39 13.83 -9.43
C GLN A 188 -6.56 12.67 -8.86
N PRO A 189 -6.51 11.52 -9.55
CA PRO A 189 -5.66 10.43 -9.15
C PRO A 189 -4.22 10.91 -8.93
N ALA A 190 -3.56 10.38 -7.91
CA ALA A 190 -2.15 10.63 -7.69
C ALA A 190 -1.35 9.36 -7.91
N TYR A 191 -0.22 9.49 -8.60
CA TYR A 191 0.80 8.46 -8.71
C TYR A 191 2.13 9.04 -8.27
N ARG A 192 2.75 8.44 -7.25
CA ARG A 192 4.01 8.91 -6.63
C ARG A 192 3.97 10.38 -6.20
N LYS A 193 2.94 10.77 -5.45
CA LYS A 193 2.69 12.16 -4.99
C LYS A 193 2.54 13.20 -6.11
N LYS A 194 2.51 12.77 -7.37
CA LYS A 194 2.23 13.62 -8.54
C LYS A 194 0.82 13.35 -9.02
N THR A 195 0.12 14.40 -9.41
CA THR A 195 -1.19 14.26 -10.03
C THR A 195 -1.08 13.52 -11.36
N PHE A 196 -2.07 12.70 -11.65
CA PHE A 196 -2.15 11.86 -12.84
C PHE A 196 -3.51 12.02 -13.51
N GLY A 197 -3.51 12.19 -14.83
CA GLY A 197 -4.74 12.40 -15.61
C GLY A 197 -5.43 13.74 -15.31
N ALA A 198 -6.64 13.91 -15.84
CA ALA A 198 -7.48 15.07 -15.56
C ALA A 198 -8.28 14.87 -14.25
N PRO A 199 -8.66 15.95 -13.54
CA PRO A 199 -9.63 15.86 -12.45
C PRO A 199 -10.96 15.29 -12.93
N VAL A 200 -11.56 14.43 -12.11
CA VAL A 200 -12.86 13.78 -12.31
C VAL A 200 -13.78 14.07 -11.13
N THR A 201 -15.09 14.01 -11.36
CA THR A 201 -16.13 14.21 -10.33
C THR A 201 -17.14 13.07 -10.43
N GLY A 202 -17.66 12.62 -9.29
CA GLY A 202 -18.58 11.49 -9.23
C GLY A 202 -17.90 10.16 -8.91
N TRP A 203 -18.66 9.25 -8.29
CA TRP A 203 -18.17 7.94 -7.84
C TRP A 203 -17.78 7.04 -9.01
N ASP A 204 -18.58 7.02 -10.08
CA ASP A 204 -18.34 6.25 -11.30
C ASP A 204 -17.09 6.74 -12.04
N ALA A 205 -16.90 8.05 -12.18
CA ALA A 205 -15.74 8.62 -12.83
C ALA A 205 -14.46 8.37 -12.05
N ARG A 206 -14.52 8.43 -10.71
CA ARG A 206 -13.41 8.05 -9.83
C ARG A 206 -13.04 6.57 -9.98
N LEU A 207 -14.03 5.68 -10.09
CA LEU A 207 -13.77 4.25 -10.32
C LEU A 207 -13.16 4.01 -11.71
N LYS A 208 -13.64 4.68 -12.76
CA LYS A 208 -13.04 4.60 -14.11
C LYS A 208 -11.59 5.11 -14.14
N ALA A 209 -11.25 6.08 -13.29
CA ALA A 209 -9.90 6.61 -13.14
C ALA A 209 -8.99 5.75 -12.24
N TYR A 210 -9.51 4.67 -11.64
CA TYR A 210 -8.74 3.76 -10.81
C TYR A 210 -7.64 3.06 -11.62
N PHE A 211 -6.48 2.90 -10.98
CA PHE A 211 -5.40 2.06 -11.47
C PHE A 211 -4.63 1.48 -10.29
N TRP A 212 -4.08 0.27 -10.46
CA TRP A 212 -3.18 -0.32 -9.48
C TRP A 212 -2.38 -1.48 -10.10
N PRO A 213 -1.07 -1.61 -9.83
CA PRO A 213 -0.21 -0.72 -9.02
C PRO A 213 0.31 0.51 -9.77
N LEU A 214 0.17 0.53 -11.10
CA LEU A 214 0.70 1.55 -11.99
C LEU A 214 -0.41 2.08 -12.91
N PRO A 215 -0.31 3.30 -13.43
CA PRO A 215 -1.34 3.86 -14.31
C PRO A 215 -1.62 3.06 -15.58
N ALA A 216 -0.64 2.31 -16.09
CA ALA A 216 -0.83 1.40 -17.22
C ALA A 216 -1.73 0.20 -16.89
N GLN A 217 -1.91 -0.10 -15.60
CA GLN A 217 -2.79 -1.12 -15.08
C GLN A 217 -4.10 -0.46 -14.61
N ASP A 218 -4.89 0.00 -15.58
CA ASP A 218 -6.18 0.67 -15.37
C ASP A 218 -7.23 -0.20 -14.66
N TYR A 219 -8.41 0.37 -14.45
CA TYR A 219 -9.55 -0.28 -13.80
C TYR A 219 -9.91 -1.63 -14.45
N VAL A 220 -9.95 -1.71 -15.78
CA VAL A 220 -10.35 -2.93 -16.50
C VAL A 220 -9.30 -4.01 -16.30
N ARG A 221 -8.03 -3.68 -16.54
CA ARG A 221 -6.93 -4.65 -16.41
C ARG A 221 -6.75 -5.10 -14.96
N THR A 222 -6.91 -4.20 -14.00
CA THR A 222 -6.85 -4.55 -12.57
C THR A 222 -7.99 -5.47 -12.19
N SER A 223 -9.21 -5.19 -12.65
CA SER A 223 -10.38 -6.01 -12.35
C SER A 223 -10.23 -7.44 -12.86
N THR A 224 -9.71 -7.63 -14.08
CA THR A 224 -9.44 -8.97 -14.63
C THR A 224 -8.45 -9.76 -13.78
N ALA A 225 -7.35 -9.12 -13.34
CA ALA A 225 -6.37 -9.77 -12.47
C ALA A 225 -6.95 -10.15 -11.11
N VAL A 226 -7.75 -9.27 -10.52
CA VAL A 226 -8.43 -9.48 -9.23
C VAL A 226 -9.46 -10.61 -9.31
N GLN A 227 -10.20 -10.73 -10.42
CA GLN A 227 -11.19 -11.81 -10.60
C GLN A 227 -10.55 -13.21 -10.53
N GLN A 228 -9.35 -13.39 -11.08
CA GLN A 228 -8.64 -14.67 -11.01
C GLN A 228 -8.27 -15.06 -9.57
N LEU A 229 -7.78 -14.08 -8.79
CA LEU A 229 -7.47 -14.27 -7.38
C LEU A 229 -8.73 -14.55 -6.55
N ALA A 230 -9.82 -13.82 -6.82
CA ALA A 230 -11.10 -14.00 -6.15
C ALA A 230 -11.72 -15.39 -6.44
N GLY A 231 -11.61 -15.89 -7.67
CA GLY A 231 -12.08 -17.24 -8.03
C GLY A 231 -11.35 -18.34 -7.25
N ARG A 232 -10.02 -18.24 -7.14
CA ARG A 232 -9.21 -19.18 -6.32
C ARG A 232 -9.53 -19.07 -4.84
N ALA A 233 -9.70 -17.85 -4.32
CA ALA A 233 -10.06 -17.62 -2.92
C ALA A 233 -11.44 -18.20 -2.59
N ARG A 234 -12.42 -18.03 -3.48
CA ARG A 234 -13.76 -18.59 -3.37
C ARG A 234 -13.73 -20.12 -3.25
N ALA A 235 -12.99 -20.80 -4.14
CA ALA A 235 -12.90 -22.26 -4.09
C ALA A 235 -12.36 -22.77 -2.74
N LEU A 236 -11.35 -22.10 -2.18
CA LEU A 236 -10.81 -22.46 -0.86
C LEU A 236 -11.76 -22.12 0.29
N ALA A 237 -12.50 -21.01 0.19
CA ALA A 237 -13.48 -20.59 1.18
C ALA A 237 -14.69 -21.54 1.24
N GLU A 238 -15.21 -21.97 0.08
CA GLU A 238 -16.34 -22.91 -0.01
C GLU A 238 -16.03 -24.27 0.65
N ILE A 239 -14.76 -24.70 0.65
CA ILE A 239 -14.31 -25.90 1.37
C ILE A 239 -14.46 -25.70 2.89
N LEU A 240 -13.98 -24.56 3.41
CA LEU A 240 -14.09 -24.24 4.84
C LEU A 240 -15.54 -24.04 5.29
N ASP A 241 -16.38 -23.42 4.44
CA ASP A 241 -17.80 -23.23 4.70
C ASP A 241 -18.58 -24.55 4.74
N SER A 242 -18.07 -25.60 4.09
CA SER A 242 -18.63 -26.95 4.15
C SER A 242 -18.17 -27.72 5.39
N ASP A 243 -17.63 -27.04 6.41
CA ASP A 243 -16.99 -27.60 7.61
C ASP A 243 -15.86 -28.60 7.32
N ARG A 244 -15.29 -28.56 6.10
CA ARG A 244 -14.14 -29.39 5.74
C ARG A 244 -12.84 -28.65 6.04
N ALA A 245 -11.92 -29.34 6.70
CA ALA A 245 -10.56 -28.85 6.80
C ALA A 245 -9.87 -28.95 5.43
N TRP A 246 -8.97 -28.01 5.16
CA TRP A 246 -8.04 -28.12 4.04
C TRP A 246 -7.12 -29.33 4.23
N GLY A 247 -6.95 -30.13 3.17
CA GLY A 247 -5.88 -31.10 3.09
C GLY A 247 -4.56 -30.46 2.65
N ASP A 248 -3.55 -31.27 2.36
CA ASP A 248 -2.21 -30.80 1.99
C ASP A 248 -2.22 -30.01 0.67
N GLU A 249 -3.06 -30.44 -0.28
CA GLU A 249 -3.21 -29.77 -1.58
C GLU A 249 -3.85 -28.39 -1.41
N GLU A 250 -4.99 -28.29 -0.72
CA GLU A 250 -5.66 -27.01 -0.46
C GLU A 250 -4.77 -26.09 0.38
N GLY A 251 -4.05 -26.64 1.36
CA GLY A 251 -3.09 -25.89 2.16
C GLY A 251 -1.99 -25.26 1.31
N SER A 252 -1.44 -26.02 0.36
CA SER A 252 -0.44 -25.53 -0.59
C SER A 252 -1.01 -24.48 -1.54
N MET A 253 -2.22 -24.69 -2.05
CA MET A 253 -2.94 -23.72 -2.89
C MET A 253 -3.22 -22.42 -2.14
N ALA A 254 -3.58 -22.49 -0.85
CA ALA A 254 -3.87 -21.35 -0.01
C ALA A 254 -2.61 -20.49 0.25
N VAL A 255 -1.47 -21.12 0.52
CA VAL A 255 -0.17 -20.42 0.66
C VAL A 255 0.23 -19.75 -0.65
N ALA A 256 0.13 -20.46 -1.77
CA ALA A 256 0.42 -19.88 -3.09
C ALA A 256 -0.49 -18.69 -3.40
N LEU A 257 -1.80 -18.82 -3.13
CA LEU A 257 -2.76 -17.74 -3.30
C LEU A 257 -2.42 -16.53 -2.40
N ALA A 258 -2.08 -16.75 -1.14
CA ALA A 258 -1.69 -15.67 -0.24
C ALA A 258 -0.47 -14.91 -0.78
N HIS A 259 0.55 -15.62 -1.25
CA HIS A 259 1.71 -15.01 -1.92
C HIS A 259 1.33 -14.20 -3.16
N ASP A 260 0.44 -14.72 -4.01
CA ASP A 260 -0.03 -14.00 -5.19
C ASP A 260 -0.80 -12.73 -4.82
N ILE A 261 -1.64 -12.79 -3.78
CA ILE A 261 -2.36 -11.63 -3.23
C ILE A 261 -1.39 -10.59 -2.68
N PHE A 262 -0.35 -11.02 -1.94
CA PHE A 262 0.66 -10.11 -1.41
C PHE A 262 1.50 -9.46 -2.52
N ALA A 263 1.84 -10.23 -3.56
CA ALA A 263 2.56 -9.72 -4.72
C ALA A 263 1.73 -8.69 -5.49
N TRP A 264 0.46 -9.01 -5.80
CA TRP A 264 -0.48 -8.07 -6.43
C TRP A 264 -0.70 -6.82 -5.58
N GLY A 265 -0.82 -6.99 -4.26
CA GLY A 265 -1.07 -5.93 -3.30
C GLY A 265 0.15 -5.06 -2.98
N GLY A 266 1.33 -5.38 -3.52
CA GLY A 266 2.57 -4.67 -3.22
C GLY A 266 3.00 -4.78 -1.75
N VAL A 267 2.70 -5.90 -1.10
CA VAL A 267 2.94 -6.11 0.35
C VAL A 267 3.45 -7.53 0.64
N PRO A 268 4.57 -7.97 0.02
CA PRO A 268 5.15 -9.28 0.27
C PRO A 268 5.37 -9.49 1.76
N GLN A 269 5.02 -10.68 2.25
CA GLN A 269 5.17 -11.07 3.66
C GLN A 269 6.39 -11.97 3.84
N ASN A 270 6.82 -12.17 5.10
CA ASN A 270 7.86 -13.13 5.42
C ASN A 270 7.39 -14.55 5.05
N PRO A 271 8.08 -15.29 4.15
CA PRO A 271 7.68 -16.64 3.78
C PRO A 271 7.54 -17.60 4.96
N GLU A 272 8.31 -17.38 6.05
CA GLU A 272 8.23 -18.20 7.26
C GLU A 272 6.91 -18.02 8.03
N THR A 273 6.19 -16.90 7.85
CA THR A 273 4.90 -16.63 8.51
C THR A 273 3.70 -16.99 7.64
N VAL A 274 3.89 -17.21 6.34
CA VAL A 274 2.84 -17.59 5.39
C VAL A 274 2.76 -19.11 5.31
N THR A 275 1.96 -19.70 6.20
CA THR A 275 1.79 -21.15 6.33
C THR A 275 0.33 -21.55 6.08
N PRO A 276 0.01 -22.82 5.79
CA PRO A 276 -1.37 -23.25 5.63
C PRO A 276 -2.25 -22.91 6.84
N ALA A 277 -1.70 -23.05 8.05
CA ALA A 277 -2.40 -22.74 9.30
C ALA A 277 -2.73 -21.24 9.42
N THR A 278 -1.74 -20.37 9.20
CA THR A 278 -1.95 -18.92 9.34
C THR A 278 -2.89 -18.37 8.27
N VAL A 279 -2.82 -18.86 7.03
CA VAL A 279 -3.77 -18.48 5.97
C VAL A 279 -5.19 -18.96 6.33
N ARG A 280 -5.33 -20.20 6.81
CA ARG A 280 -6.63 -20.75 7.23
C ARG A 280 -7.27 -19.94 8.36
N GLU A 281 -6.49 -19.55 9.36
CA GLU A 281 -6.97 -18.71 10.47
C GLU A 281 -7.50 -17.36 9.99
N VAL A 282 -6.83 -16.72 9.04
CA VAL A 282 -7.30 -15.46 8.43
C VAL A 282 -8.58 -15.66 7.63
N PHE A 283 -8.66 -16.73 6.84
CA PHE A 283 -9.89 -17.09 6.12
C PHE A 283 -11.07 -17.27 7.09
N LEU A 284 -10.90 -18.11 8.11
CA LEU A 284 -11.94 -18.38 9.10
C LEU A 284 -12.34 -17.12 9.87
N ALA A 285 -11.38 -16.28 10.25
CA ALA A 285 -11.67 -15.03 10.95
C ALA A 285 -12.49 -14.07 10.08
N ALA A 286 -12.16 -13.96 8.78
CA ALA A 286 -12.89 -13.14 7.82
C ALA A 286 -14.30 -13.69 7.55
N LEU A 287 -14.41 -14.99 7.26
CA LEU A 287 -15.64 -15.70 6.95
C LEU A 287 -16.68 -15.64 8.09
N ASN A 288 -16.20 -15.54 9.34
CA ASN A 288 -17.03 -15.45 10.54
C ASN A 288 -17.16 -14.02 11.11
N ASN A 289 -16.60 -13.00 10.45
CA ASN A 289 -16.53 -11.62 10.99
C ASN A 289 -15.98 -11.57 12.43
N HIS A 290 -14.98 -12.39 12.74
CA HIS A 290 -14.51 -12.61 14.11
C HIS A 290 -13.60 -11.46 14.59
N GLY A 291 -14.21 -10.38 15.10
CA GLY A 291 -13.50 -9.17 15.54
C GLY A 291 -12.50 -9.36 16.69
N ALA A 292 -12.62 -10.45 17.47
CA ALA A 292 -11.70 -10.80 18.55
C ALA A 292 -10.61 -11.83 18.14
N SER A 293 -10.51 -12.13 16.84
CA SER A 293 -9.53 -13.08 16.32
C SER A 293 -8.09 -12.63 16.60
N LYS A 294 -7.21 -13.63 16.79
CA LYS A 294 -5.75 -13.45 16.90
C LYS A 294 -5.00 -13.80 15.63
N ALA A 295 -5.71 -14.16 14.55
CA ALA A 295 -5.11 -14.41 13.25
C ALA A 295 -4.33 -13.18 12.78
N HIS A 296 -3.30 -13.38 11.94
CA HIS A 296 -2.48 -12.27 11.45
C HIS A 296 -3.34 -11.16 10.82
N MET A 297 -2.96 -9.92 11.12
CA MET A 297 -3.70 -8.75 10.68
C MET A 297 -2.73 -7.60 10.49
N ASN A 298 -2.47 -7.25 9.23
CA ASN A 298 -1.69 -6.10 8.80
C ASN A 298 -2.18 -5.71 7.38
N SER A 299 -1.56 -4.72 6.74
CA SER A 299 -2.03 -4.26 5.41
C SER A 299 -2.01 -5.33 4.31
N GLY A 300 -1.22 -6.39 4.47
CA GLY A 300 -1.23 -7.57 3.61
C GLY A 300 -2.37 -8.53 3.94
N TRP A 301 -2.52 -8.90 5.22
CA TRP A 301 -3.56 -9.85 5.64
C TRP A 301 -4.98 -9.34 5.50
N THR A 302 -5.22 -8.02 5.52
CA THR A 302 -6.52 -7.44 5.14
C THR A 302 -6.91 -7.79 3.69
N LYS A 303 -5.92 -7.92 2.78
CA LYS A 303 -6.15 -8.33 1.39
C LYS A 303 -6.59 -9.78 1.33
N VAL A 304 -5.92 -10.66 2.07
CA VAL A 304 -6.31 -12.07 2.16
C VAL A 304 -7.74 -12.21 2.69
N ALA A 305 -8.09 -11.47 3.76
CA ALA A 305 -9.44 -11.45 4.32
C ALA A 305 -10.49 -10.94 3.31
N ALA A 306 -10.18 -9.89 2.55
CA ALA A 306 -11.06 -9.35 1.51
C ALA A 306 -11.30 -10.37 0.38
N PHE A 307 -10.24 -11.00 -0.14
CA PHE A 307 -10.37 -12.01 -1.18
C PHE A 307 -11.12 -13.26 -0.71
N ALA A 308 -10.88 -13.72 0.51
CA ALA A 308 -11.57 -14.88 1.09
C ALA A 308 -13.09 -14.69 1.15
N THR A 309 -13.57 -13.45 1.26
CA THR A 309 -14.99 -13.12 1.45
C THR A 309 -15.62 -12.37 0.26
N ALA A 310 -14.86 -12.12 -0.81
CA ALA A 310 -15.32 -11.35 -1.98
C ALA A 310 -16.56 -11.95 -2.65
N HIS A 311 -16.73 -13.27 -2.58
CA HIS A 311 -17.89 -13.99 -3.13
C HIS A 311 -19.19 -13.79 -2.33
N LEU A 312 -19.14 -13.13 -1.17
CA LEU A 312 -20.26 -12.95 -0.25
C LEU A 312 -21.03 -11.63 -0.45
N GLU A 313 -20.76 -10.86 -1.51
CA GLU A 313 -21.35 -9.53 -1.77
C GLU A 313 -22.87 -9.49 -1.58
N ASP A 314 -23.56 -10.55 -2.02
CA ASP A 314 -25.02 -10.71 -1.98
C ASP A 314 -25.50 -11.80 -0.99
N HIS A 315 -24.62 -12.34 -0.13
CA HIS A 315 -24.89 -13.54 0.67
C HIS A 315 -25.63 -13.28 2.00
N GLY A 316 -26.67 -12.45 1.98
CA GLY A 316 -27.59 -12.25 3.10
C GLY A 316 -26.90 -11.90 4.42
N GLN A 317 -26.84 -12.85 5.36
CA GLN A 317 -26.27 -12.66 6.71
C GLN A 317 -24.74 -12.62 6.74
N ARG A 318 -24.07 -13.02 5.66
CA ARG A 318 -22.60 -12.96 5.55
C ARG A 318 -22.24 -11.89 4.56
N HIS A 319 -21.08 -11.29 4.79
CA HIS A 319 -20.74 -10.05 4.13
C HIS A 319 -19.27 -10.02 3.72
N PRO A 320 -18.96 -9.38 2.58
CA PRO A 320 -17.59 -9.22 2.13
C PRO A 320 -16.82 -8.31 3.09
N GLN A 321 -15.55 -8.63 3.27
CA GLN A 321 -14.55 -7.78 3.90
C GLN A 321 -13.89 -6.89 2.84
N VAL A 322 -13.38 -5.74 3.26
CA VAL A 322 -12.57 -4.84 2.40
C VAL A 322 -11.09 -4.93 2.75
N ILE A 323 -10.23 -4.46 1.86
CA ILE A 323 -8.85 -4.12 2.18
C ILE A 323 -8.88 -2.87 3.09
N TRP A 324 -9.05 -3.07 4.41
CA TRP A 324 -8.99 -1.98 5.39
C TRP A 324 -7.54 -1.58 5.69
N ASP A 325 -6.87 -1.02 4.70
CA ASP A 325 -5.50 -0.54 4.82
C ASP A 325 -5.44 0.99 5.09
N SER A 326 -4.21 1.51 5.17
CA SER A 326 -3.98 2.93 5.42
C SER A 326 -4.66 3.85 4.41
N ARG A 327 -4.84 3.45 3.13
CA ARG A 327 -5.48 4.30 2.12
C ARG A 327 -6.96 4.42 2.39
N VAL A 328 -7.65 3.30 2.53
CA VAL A 328 -9.10 3.28 2.74
C VAL A 328 -9.45 3.94 4.08
N ALA A 329 -8.71 3.61 5.14
CA ALA A 329 -8.90 4.23 6.45
C ALA A 329 -8.69 5.75 6.40
N THR A 330 -7.64 6.23 5.73
CA THR A 330 -7.35 7.67 5.60
C THR A 330 -8.42 8.40 4.79
N ALA A 331 -8.91 7.80 3.70
CA ALA A 331 -9.93 8.38 2.84
C ALA A 331 -11.25 8.64 3.58
N ILE A 332 -11.64 7.69 4.44
CA ILE A 332 -12.84 7.78 5.27
C ILE A 332 -12.61 8.68 6.48
N ILE A 333 -11.64 8.35 7.34
CA ILE A 333 -11.40 9.05 8.61
C ILE A 333 -11.10 10.52 8.36
N GLY A 334 -10.23 10.84 7.40
CA GLY A 334 -9.90 12.23 7.08
C GLY A 334 -11.09 13.03 6.55
N ARG A 335 -12.14 12.39 6.02
CA ARG A 335 -13.38 13.08 5.60
C ARG A 335 -14.36 13.21 6.74
N LEU A 336 -14.58 12.15 7.51
CA LEU A 336 -15.40 12.18 8.73
C LEU A 336 -14.88 13.22 9.72
N ASP A 337 -13.57 13.37 9.83
CA ASP A 337 -12.95 14.41 10.65
C ASP A 337 -13.20 15.81 10.09
N ARG A 338 -13.11 16.00 8.75
CA ARG A 338 -13.45 17.28 8.09
C ARG A 338 -14.91 17.71 8.26
N ILE A 339 -15.84 16.75 8.37
CA ILE A 339 -17.25 17.02 8.71
C ILE A 339 -17.50 17.13 10.21
N ALA A 340 -16.44 17.22 11.02
CA ALA A 340 -16.46 17.41 12.46
C ALA A 340 -17.26 16.33 13.21
N VAL A 341 -17.18 15.08 12.76
CA VAL A 341 -17.92 13.98 13.37
C VAL A 341 -17.17 13.40 14.57
N PRO A 342 -17.84 13.25 15.73
CA PRO A 342 -17.26 12.55 16.87
C PRO A 342 -16.92 11.09 16.52
N ALA A 343 -15.68 10.66 16.80
CA ALA A 343 -15.23 9.29 16.58
C ALA A 343 -16.11 8.25 17.32
N SER A 344 -16.77 8.63 18.42
CA SER A 344 -17.69 7.78 19.18
C SER A 344 -18.91 7.32 18.38
N LEU A 345 -19.27 8.00 17.28
CA LEU A 345 -20.35 7.57 16.37
C LEU A 345 -19.93 6.40 15.47
N PHE A 346 -18.62 6.07 15.42
CA PHE A 346 -18.06 5.03 14.58
C PHE A 346 -17.22 4.05 15.42
N PRO A 347 -17.85 3.27 16.33
CA PRO A 347 -17.14 2.34 17.18
C PRO A 347 -16.36 1.31 16.37
N GLY A 348 -15.12 1.04 16.79
CA GLY A 348 -14.22 0.11 16.12
C GLY A 348 -13.47 0.69 14.91
N ILE A 349 -13.85 1.86 14.38
CA ILE A 349 -13.10 2.52 13.31
C ILE A 349 -11.88 3.23 13.90
N GLY A 350 -10.69 2.88 13.42
CA GLY A 350 -9.44 3.47 13.88
C GLY A 350 -8.44 3.77 12.76
N THR A 351 -7.48 4.63 13.08
CA THR A 351 -6.40 5.03 12.19
C THR A 351 -5.47 3.88 11.87
N VAL A 352 -5.02 3.83 10.61
CA VAL A 352 -4.06 2.85 10.12
C VAL A 352 -2.88 3.62 9.54
N PRO A 353 -1.67 3.53 10.13
CA PRO A 353 -0.52 4.28 9.67
C PRO A 353 -0.08 3.78 8.29
N GLY A 354 0.32 4.71 7.42
CA GLY A 354 1.04 4.36 6.20
C GLY A 354 2.52 4.14 6.49
N GLN A 355 3.08 3.02 6.02
CA GLN A 355 4.53 2.80 6.03
C GLN A 355 5.16 3.80 5.03
N GLY A 356 5.91 4.78 5.57
CA GLY A 356 6.50 5.88 4.81
C GLY A 356 6.13 7.28 5.33
N GLY A 357 5.33 7.44 6.39
CA GLY A 357 5.07 8.78 6.96
C GLY A 357 4.44 9.78 5.97
N THR A 358 3.92 9.30 4.83
CA THR A 358 3.35 10.11 3.74
C THR A 358 1.87 10.42 3.92
N ARG A 359 1.24 9.78 4.91
CA ARG A 359 -0.20 9.84 5.15
C ARG A 359 -0.65 10.39 6.52
N PRO A 360 0.20 10.86 7.46
CA PRO A 360 -0.32 11.52 8.64
C PRO A 360 -0.94 12.86 8.21
N ARG A 361 -2.27 12.90 8.19
CA ARG A 361 -3.02 14.15 8.12
C ARG A 361 -3.32 14.57 9.56
N PRO A 362 -3.15 15.85 9.93
CA PRO A 362 -3.60 16.31 11.24
C PRO A 362 -5.11 16.05 11.33
N LEU A 363 -5.51 15.23 12.30
CA LEU A 363 -6.90 14.98 12.63
C LEU A 363 -7.28 15.89 13.79
N THR A 364 -8.45 16.51 13.68
CA THR A 364 -9.02 17.34 14.74
C THR A 364 -9.59 16.50 15.88
N SER A 365 -10.11 15.31 15.57
CA SER A 365 -10.64 14.36 16.55
C SER A 365 -9.62 13.29 16.92
N ALA A 366 -9.68 12.82 18.17
CA ALA A 366 -8.87 11.71 18.67
C ALA A 366 -9.43 10.36 18.22
N TRP A 367 -9.15 9.97 16.97
CA TRP A 367 -9.50 8.65 16.47
C TRP A 367 -8.62 7.55 17.09
N PRO A 368 -9.17 6.39 17.48
CA PRO A 368 -8.38 5.31 18.07
C PRO A 368 -7.43 4.69 17.05
N GLN A 369 -6.42 3.95 17.50
CA GLN A 369 -5.56 3.16 16.62
C GLN A 369 -6.31 1.89 16.16
N GLY A 370 -6.47 1.73 14.85
CA GLY A 370 -7.09 0.55 14.22
C GLY A 370 -6.10 -0.44 13.60
N TYR A 371 -4.80 -0.11 13.61
CA TYR A 371 -3.77 -0.93 13.00
C TYR A 371 -3.61 -2.29 13.68
N ARG A 372 -3.49 -3.35 12.85
CA ARG A 372 -3.42 -4.77 13.26
C ARG A 372 -4.61 -5.26 14.10
N SER A 373 -5.79 -4.68 13.90
CA SER A 373 -7.00 -5.02 14.68
C SER A 373 -8.09 -5.66 13.81
N TRP A 374 -8.49 -6.88 14.15
CA TRP A 374 -9.66 -7.54 13.54
C TRP A 374 -10.97 -6.78 13.82
N ALA A 375 -11.12 -6.19 15.00
CA ALA A 375 -12.28 -5.36 15.31
C ALA A 375 -12.36 -4.16 14.35
N SER A 376 -11.22 -3.52 14.04
CA SER A 376 -11.18 -2.43 13.06
C SER A 376 -11.40 -2.89 11.63
N GLN A 377 -10.87 -4.05 11.24
CA GLN A 377 -11.10 -4.65 9.93
C GLN A 377 -12.60 -4.94 9.69
N VAL A 378 -13.26 -5.56 10.68
CA VAL A 378 -14.69 -5.90 10.61
C VAL A 378 -15.55 -4.64 10.61
N ALA A 379 -15.27 -3.68 11.49
CA ALA A 379 -15.99 -2.41 11.55
C ALA A 379 -15.81 -1.58 10.27
N GLY A 380 -14.59 -1.49 9.76
CA GLY A 380 -14.27 -0.81 8.50
C GLY A 380 -15.00 -1.43 7.30
N SER A 381 -15.04 -2.76 7.23
CA SER A 381 -15.80 -3.47 6.21
C SER A 381 -17.31 -3.21 6.31
N ALA A 382 -17.87 -3.18 7.53
CA ALA A 382 -19.27 -2.80 7.73
C ALA A 382 -19.56 -1.37 7.26
N LEU A 383 -18.65 -0.44 7.54
CA LEU A 383 -18.79 0.94 7.14
C LEU A 383 -18.79 1.11 5.61
N VAL A 384 -17.90 0.40 4.91
CA VAL A 384 -17.86 0.45 3.43
C VAL A 384 -19.12 -0.16 2.82
N ARG A 385 -19.70 -1.21 3.44
CA ARG A 385 -21.00 -1.75 3.01
C ARG A 385 -22.13 -0.74 3.20
N GLU A 386 -22.13 0.02 4.28
CA GLU A 386 -23.12 1.09 4.46
C GLU A 386 -22.98 2.19 3.40
N ILE A 387 -21.75 2.55 3.00
CA ILE A 387 -21.50 3.46 1.88
C ILE A 387 -22.06 2.88 0.57
N ARG A 388 -21.78 1.62 0.27
CA ARG A 388 -22.33 0.88 -0.87
C ARG A 388 -23.87 0.93 -0.88
N ASP A 389 -24.49 0.69 0.27
CA ASP A 389 -25.95 0.69 0.40
C ASP A 389 -26.56 2.09 0.24
N ILE A 390 -25.85 3.14 0.62
CA ILE A 390 -26.25 4.53 0.34
C ILE A 390 -26.17 4.79 -1.16
N LEU A 391 -25.09 4.38 -1.83
CA LEU A 391 -24.94 4.55 -3.28
C LEU A 391 -26.04 3.82 -4.07
N ASN A 392 -26.37 2.59 -3.67
CA ASN A 392 -27.38 1.78 -4.36
C ASN A 392 -28.82 2.21 -4.12
N ARG A 393 -29.11 2.92 -3.02
CA ARG A 393 -30.45 3.45 -2.71
C ARG A 393 -30.64 4.91 -3.13
N GLY A 394 -29.55 5.65 -3.29
CA GLY A 394 -29.57 7.06 -3.64
C GLY A 394 -29.64 7.31 -5.15
N ASP A 395 -29.73 8.58 -5.50
CA ASP A 395 -29.67 9.06 -6.89
C ASP A 395 -28.20 9.30 -7.30
N TYR A 396 -27.40 8.23 -7.28
CA TYR A 396 -26.00 8.25 -7.70
C TYR A 396 -25.82 7.44 -8.98
N PRO A 397 -24.83 7.78 -9.83
CA PRO A 397 -24.48 6.95 -10.99
C PRO A 397 -24.21 5.51 -10.59
N LYS A 398 -24.65 4.58 -11.43
CA LYS A 398 -24.41 3.14 -11.25
C LYS A 398 -22.92 2.84 -11.33
N MET A 399 -22.51 1.71 -10.74
CA MET A 399 -21.13 1.29 -10.75
C MET A 399 -20.74 0.84 -12.17
N PRO A 400 -19.71 1.43 -12.79
CA PRO A 400 -19.22 0.95 -14.08
C PRO A 400 -18.57 -0.42 -13.94
N LEU A 401 -18.87 -1.32 -14.88
CA LEU A 401 -18.33 -2.67 -14.92
C LEU A 401 -17.14 -2.76 -15.89
N PRO A 402 -16.20 -3.69 -15.68
CA PRO A 402 -15.01 -3.83 -16.53
C PRO A 402 -15.31 -4.18 -18.00
N ASP A 403 -16.48 -4.74 -18.28
CA ASP A 403 -16.97 -5.08 -19.62
C ASP A 403 -17.62 -3.89 -20.34
N GLY A 404 -17.64 -2.70 -19.73
CA GLY A 404 -18.28 -1.49 -20.23
C GLY A 404 -19.75 -1.33 -19.84
N GLY A 405 -20.32 -2.30 -19.12
CA GLY A 405 -21.67 -2.21 -18.57
C GLY A 405 -21.76 -1.37 -17.29
N GLU A 406 -22.94 -1.39 -16.67
CA GLU A 406 -23.20 -0.77 -15.38
C GLU A 406 -23.99 -1.72 -14.48
N GLY A 407 -23.71 -1.70 -13.18
CA GLY A 407 -24.33 -2.55 -12.19
C GLY A 407 -24.54 -1.87 -10.83
N PRO A 408 -25.12 -2.57 -9.85
CA PRO A 408 -25.13 -2.08 -8.48
C PRO A 408 -23.69 -1.93 -7.97
N TRP A 409 -23.48 -0.94 -7.09
CA TRP A 409 -22.25 -0.80 -6.35
C TRP A 409 -22.00 -2.03 -5.50
N THR A 410 -20.76 -2.51 -5.57
CA THR A 410 -20.23 -3.57 -4.71
C THR A 410 -19.33 -2.97 -3.65
N THR A 411 -19.13 -3.69 -2.56
CA THR A 411 -18.19 -3.35 -1.48
C THR A 411 -16.79 -3.16 -2.03
N ARG A 412 -16.41 -4.00 -3.00
CA ARG A 412 -15.13 -3.89 -3.71
C ARG A 412 -15.01 -2.63 -4.57
N GLY A 413 -16.07 -2.28 -5.31
CA GLY A 413 -16.08 -1.07 -6.14
C GLY A 413 -15.94 0.21 -5.30
N VAL A 414 -16.64 0.27 -4.15
CA VAL A 414 -16.49 1.37 -3.19
C VAL A 414 -15.08 1.42 -2.62
N GLU A 415 -14.53 0.28 -2.20
CA GLU A 415 -13.17 0.19 -1.69
C GLU A 415 -12.13 0.71 -2.71
N MET A 416 -12.26 0.34 -3.99
CA MET A 416 -11.35 0.80 -5.04
C MET A 416 -11.34 2.33 -5.17
N VAL A 417 -12.49 2.99 -5.10
CA VAL A 417 -12.57 4.46 -5.09
C VAL A 417 -11.86 5.01 -3.85
N LEU A 418 -12.20 4.52 -2.67
CA LEU A 418 -11.63 4.98 -1.40
C LEU A 418 -10.11 4.76 -1.31
N PHE A 419 -9.62 3.68 -1.92
CA PHE A 419 -8.19 3.38 -1.97
C PHE A 419 -7.39 4.43 -2.73
N MET A 420 -7.94 4.95 -3.84
CA MET A 420 -7.29 6.00 -4.61
C MET A 420 -7.43 7.38 -3.93
N ASP A 421 -8.55 7.63 -3.26
CA ASP A 421 -8.79 8.82 -2.45
C ASP A 421 -7.87 8.96 -1.22
N GLY A 422 -7.30 7.85 -0.77
CA GLY A 422 -6.39 7.78 0.38
C GLY A 422 -4.96 8.21 0.08
N TYR A 423 -4.63 8.53 -1.17
CA TYR A 423 -3.31 9.01 -1.58
C TYR A 423 -2.96 10.42 -1.13
#